data_AF-A0A9W6Y9B2-F1
#
_entry.id   AF-A0A9W6Y9B2-F1
#
_cell.length_a   1.000
_cell.length_b   1.000
_cell.length_c   1.000
_cell.angle_alpha   90.00
_cell.angle_beta   90.00
_cell.angle_gamma   90.00
#
_symmetry.space_group_name_H-M   'P 1'
#
loop_
_entity.id
_entity.type
_entity.pdbx_description
1 polymer ?
#
loop_
_entity_poly.entity_id
_entity_poly.type
_entity_poly.pdbx_seq_one_letter_code
_entity_poly.pdbx_strand_id
1 'polypeptide(L)'
;MTHCESYDEALDLCVHGTNKTVDMSVGDIYGGAYDKFKLPASAVASSFGKMISTSRENVSDADLARSLLVMITQNIGQVAFLNATLYKTKNIFFVGNFLRHNKISSRTLAYAINFWSNGAMEARFCKHEGYLGALGAFLRHAEETNAHGEEFLSSTRGSLKSS
;
A
#
# COMPACT_ATOMS: atom_id res chain seq x y z
N MET A 1 -16.71 13.38 3.32
CA MET A 1 -16.16 13.07 4.67
C MET A 1 -15.22 14.18 5.11
N THR A 2 -14.34 14.61 4.21
CA THR A 2 -13.64 15.89 4.27
C THR A 2 -14.06 16.74 3.05
N HIS A 3 -13.66 18.01 3.03
CA HIS A 3 -13.93 18.94 1.93
C HIS A 3 -12.84 18.97 0.85
N CYS A 4 -11.95 17.97 0.81
CA CYS A 4 -10.86 17.94 -0.18
C CYS A 4 -11.40 17.73 -1.61
N GLU A 5 -10.83 18.47 -2.56
CA GLU A 5 -11.23 18.43 -3.97
C GLU A 5 -10.22 17.67 -4.85
N SER A 6 -9.04 17.37 -4.31
CA SER A 6 -8.00 16.63 -5.02
C SER A 6 -7.36 15.53 -4.17
N TYR A 7 -6.74 14.57 -4.86
CA TYR A 7 -6.00 13.50 -4.20
C TYR A 7 -4.80 14.02 -3.39
N ASP A 8 -4.06 14.98 -3.95
CA ASP A 8 -2.88 15.55 -3.29
C ASP A 8 -3.28 16.32 -2.03
N GLU A 9 -4.37 17.10 -2.08
CA GLU A 9 -4.94 17.77 -0.90
C GLU A 9 -5.37 16.78 0.18
N ALA A 10 -6.00 15.66 -0.21
CA ALA A 10 -6.37 14.61 0.72
C ALA A 10 -5.14 13.96 1.38
N LEU A 11 -4.05 13.76 0.63
CA LEU A 11 -2.79 13.23 1.17
C LEU A 11 -2.11 14.21 2.12
N ASP A 12 -2.07 15.49 1.78
CA ASP A 12 -1.52 16.54 2.63
C ASP A 12 -2.30 16.64 3.94
N LEU A 13 -3.64 16.59 3.85
CA LEU A 13 -4.50 16.54 5.03
C LEU A 13 -4.22 15.31 5.91
N CYS A 14 -3.98 14.14 5.31
CA CYS A 14 -3.62 12.92 6.04
C CYS A 14 -2.31 13.05 6.83
N VAL A 15 -1.34 13.86 6.38
CA VAL A 15 -0.05 14.04 7.07
C VAL A 15 -0.25 14.58 8.48
N HIS A 16 -1.23 15.47 8.63
CA HIS A 16 -1.54 16.16 9.89
C HIS A 16 -2.52 15.40 10.79
N GLY A 17 -3.11 14.31 10.29
CA GLY A 17 -4.07 13.49 11.03
C GLY A 17 -3.47 12.29 11.76
N THR A 18 -4.25 11.75 12.69
CA THR A 18 -4.02 10.46 13.35
C THR A 18 -5.25 9.58 13.21
N ASN A 19 -5.05 8.29 13.01
CA ASN A 19 -6.17 7.35 12.96
C ASN A 19 -6.63 6.90 14.37
N LYS A 20 -5.86 7.19 15.44
CA LYS A 20 -6.14 6.68 16.80
C LYS A 20 -7.42 7.21 17.45
N THR A 21 -7.89 8.38 17.02
CA THR A 21 -9.13 9.04 17.49
C THR A 21 -10.37 8.46 16.79
N VAL A 22 -10.17 7.78 15.66
CA VAL A 22 -11.25 7.27 14.77
C VAL A 22 -11.32 5.74 14.81
N ASP A 23 -10.18 5.07 14.71
CA ASP A 23 -10.07 3.61 14.70
C ASP A 23 -10.07 3.05 16.12
N MET A 24 -10.67 1.87 16.27
CA MET A 24 -10.59 1.07 17.48
C MET A 24 -9.43 0.08 17.36
N SER A 25 -8.51 0.13 18.32
CA SER A 25 -7.35 -0.75 18.40
C SER A 25 -7.61 -2.01 19.25
N VAL A 26 -6.73 -3.00 19.14
CA VAL A 26 -6.74 -4.19 20.01
C VAL A 26 -6.65 -3.79 21.49
N GLY A 27 -5.84 -2.78 21.81
CA GLY A 27 -5.71 -2.23 23.15
C GLY A 27 -7.00 -1.58 23.67
N ASP A 28 -7.79 -0.95 22.80
CA ASP A 28 -9.10 -0.40 23.18
C ASP A 28 -10.10 -1.51 23.56
N ILE A 29 -9.98 -2.70 22.98
CA ILE A 29 -10.87 -3.85 23.25
C ILE A 29 -10.38 -4.68 24.46
N TYR A 30 -9.07 -4.94 24.54
CA TYR A 30 -8.49 -5.89 25.48
C TYR A 30 -7.68 -5.26 26.61
N GLY A 31 -7.48 -3.93 26.61
CA GLY A 31 -6.64 -3.22 27.57
C GLY A 31 -5.13 -3.44 27.40
N GLY A 32 -4.71 -4.13 26.34
CA GLY A 32 -3.32 -4.51 26.10
C GLY A 32 -3.12 -5.23 24.77
N ALA A 33 -1.97 -5.91 24.62
CA ALA A 33 -1.73 -6.78 23.47
C ALA A 33 -2.57 -8.06 23.58
N TYR A 34 -2.86 -8.69 22.44
CA TYR A 34 -3.54 -9.97 22.39
C TYR A 34 -2.55 -11.08 21.97
N ASP A 35 -1.81 -11.59 22.97
CA ASP A 35 -0.66 -12.48 22.78
C ASP A 35 -1.01 -13.80 22.09
N LYS A 36 -2.23 -14.32 22.33
CA LYS A 36 -2.72 -15.58 21.74
C LYS A 36 -2.59 -15.58 20.21
N PHE A 37 -2.79 -14.42 19.58
CA PHE A 37 -2.68 -14.25 18.13
C PHE A 37 -1.56 -13.28 17.73
N LYS A 38 -0.67 -12.94 18.67
CA LYS A 38 0.47 -12.02 18.47
C LYS A 38 0.05 -10.64 17.92
N LEU A 39 -1.12 -10.16 18.33
CA LEU A 39 -1.59 -8.83 17.90
C LEU A 39 -1.13 -7.77 18.91
N PRO A 40 -0.35 -6.76 18.50
CA PRO A 40 0.06 -5.69 19.40
C PRO A 40 -1.14 -4.82 19.78
N ALA A 41 -1.10 -4.19 20.96
CA ALA A 41 -2.17 -3.30 21.43
C ALA A 41 -2.50 -2.17 20.44
N SER A 42 -1.51 -1.70 19.69
CA SER A 42 -1.67 -0.63 18.70
C SER A 42 -2.26 -1.08 17.36
N ALA A 43 -2.45 -2.39 17.13
CA ALA A 43 -3.06 -2.87 15.90
C ALA A 43 -4.52 -2.42 15.81
N VAL A 44 -4.93 -1.97 14.63
CA VAL A 44 -6.34 -1.64 14.37
C VAL A 44 -7.15 -2.94 14.42
N ALA A 45 -8.13 -2.99 15.31
CA ALA A 45 -9.08 -4.07 15.42
C ALA A 45 -10.36 -3.77 14.61
N SER A 46 -10.80 -2.51 14.61
CA SER A 46 -11.94 -2.05 13.82
C SER A 46 -11.72 -0.64 13.30
N SER A 47 -11.60 -0.50 11.98
CA SER A 47 -11.49 0.80 11.32
C SER A 47 -12.77 1.61 11.55
N PHE A 48 -12.64 2.90 11.86
CA PHE A 48 -13.76 3.77 12.25
C PHE A 48 -14.58 3.30 13.47
N GLY A 49 -14.12 2.28 14.21
CA GLY A 49 -14.87 1.68 15.30
C GLY A 49 -15.24 2.66 16.43
N LYS A 50 -14.45 3.71 16.67
CA LYS A 50 -14.74 4.72 17.71
C LYS A 50 -15.84 5.69 17.29
N MET A 51 -16.14 5.80 16.00
CA MET A 51 -17.17 6.73 15.49
C MET A 51 -18.60 6.32 15.86
N ILE A 52 -18.79 5.11 16.39
CA ILE A 52 -20.10 4.66 16.91
C ILE A 52 -20.47 5.42 18.20
N SER A 53 -19.47 5.74 19.03
CA SER A 53 -19.65 6.40 20.33
C SER A 53 -19.11 7.83 20.39
N THR A 54 -18.29 8.23 19.41
CA THR A 54 -17.64 9.54 19.38
C THR A 54 -18.44 10.49 18.49
N SER A 55 -18.83 11.66 19.04
CA SER A 55 -19.47 12.70 18.24
C SER A 55 -18.53 13.19 17.13
N ARG A 56 -19.09 13.44 15.94
CA ARG A 56 -18.36 13.92 14.77
C ARG A 56 -17.58 15.22 15.03
N GLU A 57 -18.09 16.08 15.90
CA GLU A 57 -17.50 17.37 16.28
C GLU A 57 -16.15 17.21 17.01
N ASN A 58 -15.92 16.07 17.66
CA ASN A 58 -14.71 15.79 18.43
C ASN A 58 -13.58 15.21 17.57
N VAL A 59 -13.80 15.03 16.28
CA VAL A 59 -12.87 14.37 15.35
C VAL A 59 -12.54 15.32 14.22
N SER A 60 -11.25 15.54 13.98
CA SER A 60 -10.80 16.40 12.88
C SER A 60 -10.98 15.72 11.51
N ASP A 61 -11.16 16.53 10.47
CA ASP A 61 -11.17 16.05 9.09
C ASP A 61 -9.86 15.33 8.73
N ALA A 62 -8.74 15.78 9.29
CA ALA A 62 -7.43 15.16 9.12
C ALA A 62 -7.39 13.73 9.68
N ASP A 63 -7.99 13.50 10.84
CA ASP A 63 -8.06 12.18 11.46
C ASP A 63 -8.93 11.23 10.65
N LEU A 64 -10.06 11.71 10.12
CA LEU A 64 -10.94 10.93 9.25
C LEU A 64 -10.23 10.56 7.94
N ALA A 65 -9.56 11.52 7.30
CA ALA A 65 -8.78 11.27 6.09
C ALA A 65 -7.67 10.24 6.36
N ARG A 66 -6.93 10.40 7.47
CA ARG A 66 -5.85 9.49 7.86
C ARG A 66 -6.35 8.08 8.16
N SER A 67 -7.45 7.93 8.91
CA SER A 67 -8.07 6.63 9.19
C SER A 67 -8.55 5.96 7.90
N LEU A 68 -9.21 6.70 7.00
CA LEU A 68 -9.61 6.14 5.70
C LEU A 68 -8.41 5.64 4.90
N LEU A 69 -7.35 6.45 4.81
CA LEU A 69 -6.14 6.09 4.06
C LEU A 69 -5.49 4.83 4.64
N VAL A 70 -5.37 4.75 5.98
CA VAL A 70 -4.84 3.57 6.67
C VAL A 70 -5.74 2.36 6.43
N MET A 71 -7.06 2.48 6.53
CA MET A 71 -8.02 1.39 6.31
C MET A 71 -7.87 0.79 4.91
N ILE A 72 -7.95 1.63 3.87
CA ILE A 72 -7.81 1.18 2.48
C ILE A 72 -6.46 0.52 2.26
N THR A 73 -5.39 1.14 2.77
CA THR A 73 -4.03 0.61 2.59
C THR A 73 -3.82 -0.73 3.30
N GLN A 74 -4.30 -0.86 4.54
CA GLN A 74 -4.21 -2.10 5.29
C GLN A 74 -5.00 -3.23 4.64
N ASN A 75 -6.18 -2.93 4.09
CA ASN A 75 -6.97 -3.90 3.34
C ASN A 75 -6.23 -4.39 2.08
N ILE A 76 -5.64 -3.47 1.29
CA ILE A 76 -4.78 -3.83 0.15
C ILE A 76 -3.63 -4.73 0.61
N GLY A 77 -2.95 -4.38 1.70
CA GLY A 77 -1.85 -5.16 2.26
C GLY A 77 -2.27 -6.58 2.66
N GLN A 78 -3.43 -6.73 3.31
CA GLN A 78 -3.97 -8.04 3.69
C GLN A 78 -4.32 -8.90 2.48
N VAL A 79 -5.04 -8.35 1.49
CA VAL A 79 -5.38 -9.07 0.26
C VAL A 79 -4.12 -9.50 -0.49
N ALA A 80 -3.12 -8.62 -0.57
CA ALA A 80 -1.84 -8.92 -1.20
C ALA A 80 -1.08 -10.04 -0.48
N PHE A 81 -1.01 -10.00 0.86
CA PHE A 81 -0.41 -11.04 1.68
C PHE A 81 -1.09 -12.41 1.48
N LEU A 82 -2.43 -12.44 1.52
CA LEU A 82 -3.20 -13.68 1.33
C LEU A 82 -2.98 -14.28 -0.06
N ASN A 83 -2.97 -13.45 -1.11
CA ASN A 83 -2.67 -13.90 -2.46
C ASN A 83 -1.22 -14.39 -2.59
N ALA A 84 -0.25 -13.67 -2.01
CA ALA A 84 1.14 -14.08 -2.03
C ALA A 84 1.33 -15.44 -1.34
N THR A 85 0.60 -15.68 -0.25
CA THR A 85 0.56 -16.98 0.45
C THR A 85 -0.01 -18.07 -0.45
N LEU A 86 -1.15 -17.81 -1.10
CA LEU A 86 -1.81 -18.76 -2.00
C LEU A 86 -0.91 -19.19 -3.16
N TYR A 87 -0.23 -18.23 -3.79
CA TYR A 87 0.65 -18.46 -4.94
C TYR A 87 2.11 -18.70 -4.57
N LYS A 88 2.43 -18.80 -3.26
CA LYS A 88 3.77 -19.07 -2.73
C LYS A 88 4.85 -18.09 -3.22
N THR A 89 4.51 -16.81 -3.26
CA THR A 89 5.44 -15.73 -3.65
C THR A 89 5.91 -14.96 -2.42
N LYS A 90 7.19 -14.56 -2.42
CA LYS A 90 7.80 -13.80 -1.31
C LYS A 90 7.91 -12.31 -1.59
N ASN A 91 7.98 -11.93 -2.87
CA ASN A 91 8.15 -10.54 -3.28
C ASN A 91 6.83 -10.02 -3.83
N ILE A 92 6.30 -8.97 -3.21
CA ILE A 92 5.04 -8.35 -3.60
C ILE A 92 5.35 -6.95 -4.12
N PHE A 93 5.16 -6.73 -5.42
CA PHE A 93 5.37 -5.43 -6.05
C PHE A 93 4.09 -4.61 -6.00
N PHE A 94 4.11 -3.50 -5.28
CA PHE A 94 3.00 -2.54 -5.29
C PHE A 94 3.30 -1.44 -6.30
N VAL A 95 2.37 -1.25 -7.24
CA VAL A 95 2.48 -0.31 -8.36
C VAL A 95 1.16 0.44 -8.55
N GLY A 96 1.16 1.47 -9.39
CA GLY A 96 0.00 2.31 -9.67
C GLY A 96 -0.01 3.66 -8.93
N ASN A 97 -0.80 4.59 -9.44
CA ASN A 97 -0.75 6.00 -9.05
C ASN A 97 -1.27 6.29 -7.63
N PHE A 98 -1.91 5.34 -6.96
CA PHE A 98 -2.28 5.44 -5.54
C PHE A 98 -1.06 5.61 -4.62
N LEU A 99 0.11 5.16 -5.05
CA LEU A 99 1.35 5.29 -4.27
C LEU A 99 2.13 6.57 -4.60
N ARG A 100 1.70 7.31 -5.61
CA ARG A 100 2.35 8.55 -6.04
C ARG A 100 2.34 9.55 -4.90
N HIS A 101 3.53 9.98 -4.48
CA HIS A 101 3.76 10.89 -3.34
C HIS A 101 3.17 10.42 -1.99
N ASN A 102 2.65 9.19 -1.91
CA ASN A 102 1.92 8.68 -0.77
C ASN A 102 2.81 7.79 0.12
N LYS A 103 3.75 8.43 0.83
CA LYS A 103 4.68 7.71 1.72
C LYS A 103 3.97 7.04 2.91
N ILE A 104 2.80 7.55 3.31
CA ILE A 104 2.00 6.96 4.40
C ILE A 104 1.55 5.56 3.97
N SER A 105 0.98 5.44 2.77
CA SER A 105 0.52 4.13 2.28
C SER A 105 1.68 3.17 2.01
N SER A 106 2.77 3.61 1.37
CA SER A 106 3.93 2.72 1.13
C SER A 106 4.49 2.14 2.43
N ARG A 107 4.65 2.97 3.47
CA ARG A 107 5.09 2.50 4.80
C ARG A 107 4.08 1.56 5.44
N THR A 108 2.79 1.84 5.30
CA THR A 108 1.72 1.00 5.86
C THR A 108 1.69 -0.37 5.18
N LEU A 109 1.84 -0.43 3.85
CA LEU A 109 1.96 -1.69 3.10
C LEU A 109 3.20 -2.48 3.52
N ALA A 110 4.37 -1.83 3.62
CA ALA A 110 5.60 -2.49 4.04
C ALA A 110 5.46 -3.09 5.45
N TYR A 111 4.89 -2.32 6.38
CA TYR A 111 4.57 -2.81 7.72
C TYR A 111 3.59 -3.98 7.68
N ALA A 112 2.49 -3.87 6.93
CA ALA A 112 1.45 -4.90 6.84
C ALA A 112 2.01 -6.23 6.33
N ILE A 113 2.76 -6.20 5.23
CA ILE A 113 3.37 -7.40 4.65
C ILE A 113 4.36 -8.04 5.61
N ASN A 114 5.25 -7.25 6.23
CA ASN A 114 6.20 -7.77 7.20
C ASN A 114 5.49 -8.37 8.42
N PHE A 115 4.46 -7.70 8.93
CA PHE A 115 3.68 -8.12 10.10
C PHE A 115 2.97 -9.46 9.85
N TRP A 116 2.15 -9.56 8.80
CA TRP A 116 1.35 -10.76 8.52
C TRP A 116 2.20 -11.95 8.06
N SER A 117 3.34 -11.69 7.40
CA SER A 117 4.26 -12.74 6.97
C SER A 117 5.31 -13.13 8.01
N ASN A 118 5.34 -12.46 9.18
CA ASN A 118 6.41 -12.60 10.16
C ASN A 118 7.82 -12.44 9.53
N GLY A 119 7.96 -11.47 8.64
CA GLY A 119 9.19 -11.16 7.90
C GLY A 119 9.53 -12.09 6.74
N ALA A 120 8.68 -13.06 6.40
CA ALA A 120 8.94 -14.00 5.29
C ALA A 120 8.68 -13.41 3.89
N MET A 121 7.95 -12.30 3.81
CA MET A 121 7.60 -11.60 2.57
C MET A 121 8.05 -10.15 2.60
N GLU A 122 8.28 -9.59 1.41
CA GLU A 122 8.77 -8.24 1.25
C GLU A 122 7.91 -7.44 0.27
N ALA A 123 7.48 -6.24 0.72
CA ALA A 123 6.84 -5.25 -0.13
C ALA A 123 7.90 -4.49 -0.93
N ARG A 124 7.78 -4.49 -2.25
CA ARG A 124 8.67 -3.80 -3.19
C ARG A 124 7.92 -2.65 -3.86
N PHE A 125 8.62 -1.53 -4.05
CA PHE A 125 8.09 -0.30 -4.64
C PHE A 125 8.97 0.15 -5.81
N CYS A 126 8.37 0.81 -6.79
CA CYS A 126 9.04 1.22 -8.02
C CYS A 126 9.02 2.74 -8.17
N LYS A 127 10.15 3.38 -8.50
CA LYS A 127 10.18 4.84 -8.72
C LYS A 127 9.20 5.33 -9.80
N HIS A 128 8.93 4.50 -10.81
CA HIS A 128 8.01 4.79 -11.91
C HIS A 128 6.75 3.91 -11.83
N GLU A 129 6.21 3.73 -10.63
CA GLU A 129 5.05 2.88 -10.32
C GLU A 129 3.81 3.12 -11.20
N GLY A 130 3.57 4.35 -11.66
CA GLY A 130 2.41 4.71 -12.47
C GLY A 130 2.55 4.43 -13.98
N TYR A 131 3.75 4.11 -14.47
CA TYR A 131 4.04 4.12 -15.91
C TYR A 131 4.23 2.73 -16.53
N LEU A 132 4.16 1.66 -15.73
CA LEU A 132 4.45 0.29 -16.21
C LEU A 132 3.52 -0.16 -17.34
N GLY A 133 2.24 0.25 -17.31
CA GLY A 133 1.29 -0.06 -18.39
C GLY A 133 1.66 0.63 -19.71
N ALA A 134 1.99 1.92 -19.65
CA ALA A 134 2.41 2.69 -20.83
C ALA A 134 3.75 2.19 -21.37
N LEU A 135 4.70 1.86 -20.49
CA LEU A 135 5.98 1.27 -20.85
C LEU A 135 5.79 -0.08 -21.57
N GLY A 136 4.89 -0.94 -21.08
CA GLY A 136 4.58 -2.22 -21.73
C GLY A 136 4.00 -2.04 -23.13
N ALA A 137 3.10 -1.07 -23.31
CA ALA A 137 2.54 -0.75 -24.64
C ALA A 137 3.61 -0.22 -25.61
N PHE A 138 4.48 0.67 -25.13
CA PHE A 138 5.60 1.20 -25.90
C PHE A 138 6.57 0.08 -26.34
N LEU A 139 6.98 -0.78 -25.42
CA LEU A 139 7.90 -1.89 -25.72
C LEU A 139 7.31 -2.84 -26.76
N ARG A 140 6.02 -3.18 -26.63
CA ARG A 140 5.34 -4.05 -27.61
C ARG A 140 5.33 -3.43 -29.01
N HIS A 141 5.05 -2.13 -29.11
CA HIS A 141 5.04 -1.45 -30.40
C HIS A 141 6.45 -1.31 -31.01
N ALA A 142 7.47 -1.10 -30.18
CA ALA A 142 8.86 -1.08 -30.61
C ALA A 142 9.28 -2.46 -31.16
N GLU A 143 8.90 -3.55 -30.51
CA GLU A 143 9.15 -4.92 -31.01
C GLU A 143 8.44 -5.20 -32.35
N GLU A 144 7.18 -4.77 -32.49
CA GLU A 144 6.41 -4.89 -33.74
C GLU A 144 7.03 -4.07 -34.89
N THR A 145 7.56 -2.88 -34.61
CA THR A 145 8.16 -1.98 -35.62
C THR A 145 9.56 -2.43 -36.02
N ASN A 146 10.32 -3.01 -35.08
CA ASN A 146 11.64 -3.60 -35.36
C ASN A 146 11.58 -4.84 -36.27
N ALA A 147 10.39 -5.40 -36.54
CA ALA A 147 10.19 -6.39 -37.60
C ALA A 147 10.48 -5.81 -39.02
N HIS A 148 10.64 -4.49 -39.14
CA HIS A 148 10.95 -3.79 -40.39
C HIS A 148 12.36 -3.15 -40.46
N GLY A 149 13.30 -3.52 -39.60
CA GLY A 149 14.74 -3.41 -39.93
C GLY A 149 15.60 -2.37 -39.21
N GLU A 150 15.18 -1.80 -38.08
CA GLU A 150 16.13 -1.14 -37.16
C GLU A 150 16.09 -1.80 -35.77
N GLU A 151 17.23 -2.30 -35.29
CA GLU A 151 17.34 -2.94 -33.98
C GLU A 151 17.24 -1.93 -32.84
N PHE A 152 16.20 -2.03 -32.02
CA PHE A 152 16.22 -1.41 -30.69
C PHE A 152 17.14 -2.22 -29.77
N LEU A 153 18.41 -1.81 -29.65
CA LEU A 153 19.37 -2.39 -28.70
C LEU A 153 19.00 -2.01 -27.26
N SER A 154 18.10 -2.81 -26.66
CA SER A 154 17.90 -2.83 -25.21
C SER A 154 19.15 -3.42 -24.53
N SER A 155 19.80 -2.64 -23.68
CA SER A 155 21.05 -2.98 -22.98
C SER A 155 20.94 -4.15 -21.97
N THR A 156 19.81 -4.84 -21.89
CA THR A 156 19.55 -5.88 -20.88
C THR A 156 19.77 -7.32 -21.36
N ARG A 157 20.13 -7.55 -22.64
CA ARG A 157 20.33 -8.90 -23.20
C ARG A 157 21.80 -9.29 -23.46
N GLY A 158 22.76 -8.64 -22.81
CA GLY A 158 24.18 -8.97 -22.90
C GLY A 158 24.71 -9.81 -21.72
N SER A 159 24.40 -11.12 -21.70
CA SER A 159 25.23 -12.19 -21.11
C SER A 159 24.35 -13.36 -20.70
N LEU A 160 24.34 -14.42 -21.50
CA LEU A 160 24.21 -15.82 -21.08
C LEU A 160 24.33 -16.70 -22.33
N LYS A 161 25.52 -16.69 -22.96
CA LYS A 161 26.00 -17.79 -23.81
C LYS A 161 27.52 -17.89 -23.69
N SER A 162 27.96 -18.78 -22.83
CA SER A 162 29.26 -19.49 -22.82
C SER A 162 29.13 -20.57 -21.74
N SER A 163 29.40 -21.85 -21.91
CA SER A 163 29.92 -22.68 -23.00
C SER A 163 29.42 -24.10 -22.74
#